data_AF-A0A9D0H0G6-F1
#
_entry.id   AF-A0A9D0H0G6-F1
#
_cell.length_a   1.000
_cell.length_b   1.000
_cell.length_c   1.000
_cell.angle_alpha   90.00
_cell.angle_beta   90.00
_cell.angle_gamma   90.00
#
_symmetry.space_group_name_H-M   'P 1'
#
loop_
_entity.id
_entity.type
_entity.pdbx_description
1 polymer ?
#
loop_
_entity_poly.entity_id
_entity_poly.type
_entity_poly.pdbx_seq_one_letter_code
_entity_poly.pdbx_strand_id
1 'polypeptide(L)'
;MAAYLVENYLKKLDWRVYENSNTTYSLQGLNFYISSEVTKEYWLSSVYTKEIADAHRNGDFHIHDLQNLSVYCVGWDLYDLLTTGFRGAYGKAESKPPKHLSSALGQIVNFLYTLQGEAAGAQAFSNFDTLLAPFIRYDNLSYKQVKQAIQEFVFNLNVPTRVGFQTPFTNLTFDLKAENSPYADQYVVVGGEIQKEKYRDFQKEMDMINQAFFEVMSEGDASGRVFTFPIPTYNITKDFDWDSPVLEKLWKMTGKYGIPYFANFINSDLDPNDARSMCCRLRLDVRELKKRGGGLFGANPLTGSIGVVTINLPRIGYLSNSKEQFFERLNSLLETAKESLEIKRKLLEDLTEKGLYPYSRFYLRSIKGQTGEYWKNHFSTIGVIGMNEASINLLGVNIATEEGKEFAKEVLDFINRKLVQFQMETGNNYNLEATPAEGTSFRLAKIDKSVYPDIIVANEEEYRQGAAPYYTNSTHLPVDYSDDPFFVLENQDDLQTRYTGGTVIHFFLGEKISEVESVKNFVRLVCENYHLP
;
A
#
# COMPACT_ATOMS: atom_id res chain seq x y z
N MET A 1 4.93 33.91 -7.17
CA MET A 1 4.81 32.44 -7.06
C MET A 1 3.46 32.03 -6.47
N ALA A 2 3.09 32.46 -5.25
CA ALA A 2 1.82 32.04 -4.62
C ALA A 2 0.55 32.40 -5.40
N ALA A 3 0.41 33.64 -5.91
CA ALA A 3 -0.75 34.05 -6.72
C ALA A 3 -0.91 33.23 -8.02
N TYR A 4 0.21 32.82 -8.62
CA TYR A 4 0.23 32.00 -9.84
C TYR A 4 -0.31 30.58 -9.59
N LEU A 5 0.06 29.96 -8.46
CA LEU A 5 -0.47 28.65 -8.06
C LEU A 5 -1.99 28.70 -7.86
N VAL A 6 -2.49 29.77 -7.23
CA VAL A 6 -3.93 29.98 -7.04
C VAL A 6 -4.64 30.09 -8.38
N GLU A 7 -4.16 30.95 -9.28
CA GLU A 7 -4.79 31.13 -10.59
C GLU A 7 -4.81 29.85 -11.43
N ASN A 8 -3.72 29.08 -11.44
CA ASN A 8 -3.65 27.82 -12.18
C ASN A 8 -4.64 26.79 -11.68
N TYR A 9 -4.79 26.67 -10.36
CA TYR A 9 -5.78 25.77 -9.77
C TYR A 9 -7.21 26.22 -10.11
N LEU A 10 -7.52 27.52 -9.92
CA LEU A 10 -8.85 28.08 -10.22
C LEU A 10 -9.25 27.90 -11.69
N LYS A 11 -8.28 28.03 -12.61
CA LYS A 11 -8.49 27.83 -14.05
C LYS A 11 -8.35 26.36 -14.50
N LYS A 12 -8.02 25.43 -13.59
CA LYS A 12 -7.77 24.00 -13.84
C LYS A 12 -6.76 23.73 -14.97
N LEU A 13 -5.73 24.59 -15.06
CA LEU A 13 -4.73 24.52 -16.12
C LEU A 13 -3.62 23.51 -15.85
N ASP A 14 -3.50 23.05 -14.61
CA ASP A 14 -2.51 22.07 -14.19
C ASP A 14 -3.16 20.68 -14.12
N TRP A 15 -2.57 19.71 -14.83
CA TRP A 15 -3.06 18.33 -14.84
C TRP A 15 -3.04 17.70 -13.43
N ARG A 16 -2.18 18.20 -12.53
CA ARG A 16 -2.09 17.77 -11.13
C ARG A 16 -3.37 18.01 -10.33
N VAL A 17 -4.26 18.89 -10.81
CA VAL A 17 -5.62 19.04 -10.26
C VAL A 17 -6.44 17.74 -10.38
N TYR A 18 -6.07 16.86 -11.32
CA TYR A 18 -6.72 15.58 -11.58
C TYR A 18 -5.83 14.37 -11.26
N GLU A 19 -4.65 14.58 -10.67
CA GLU A 19 -3.68 13.50 -10.39
C GLU A 19 -4.18 12.54 -9.31
N ASN A 20 -4.93 13.05 -8.32
CA ASN A 20 -5.47 12.24 -7.24
C ASN A 20 -6.99 12.04 -7.42
N SER A 21 -7.40 10.81 -7.74
CA SER A 21 -8.80 10.42 -7.96
C SER A 21 -9.71 10.64 -6.75
N ASN A 22 -9.14 10.70 -5.53
CA ASN A 22 -9.86 10.97 -4.28
C ASN A 22 -10.01 12.46 -3.98
N THR A 23 -9.45 13.36 -4.81
CA THR A 23 -9.63 14.81 -4.70
C THR A 23 -10.57 15.34 -5.76
N THR A 24 -11.32 16.38 -5.40
CA THR A 24 -12.12 17.16 -6.37
C THR A 24 -11.80 18.64 -6.25
N TYR A 25 -12.01 19.38 -7.34
CA TYR A 25 -11.89 20.84 -7.36
C TYR A 25 -12.75 21.44 -6.24
N SER A 26 -12.08 22.00 -5.22
CA SER A 26 -12.73 22.52 -4.02
C SER A 26 -11.80 23.50 -3.31
N LEU A 27 -12.34 24.26 -2.35
CA LEU A 27 -11.52 25.16 -1.53
C LEU A 27 -10.47 24.40 -0.71
N GLN A 28 -10.83 23.24 -0.17
CA GLN A 28 -9.87 22.40 0.57
C GLN A 28 -8.83 21.79 -0.36
N GLY A 29 -9.24 21.40 -1.58
CA GLY A 29 -8.32 20.98 -2.64
C GLY A 29 -7.33 22.09 -3.02
N LEU A 30 -7.76 23.34 -3.10
CA LEU A 30 -6.89 24.50 -3.34
C LEU A 30 -5.86 24.68 -2.21
N ASN A 31 -6.32 24.67 -0.94
CA ASN A 31 -5.43 24.80 0.21
C ASN A 31 -4.36 23.71 0.21
N PHE A 32 -4.77 22.48 -0.04
CA PHE A 32 -3.86 21.35 -0.15
C PHE A 32 -2.90 21.48 -1.33
N TYR A 33 -3.36 21.91 -2.50
CA TYR A 33 -2.52 22.12 -3.68
C TYR A 33 -1.41 23.15 -3.41
N ILE A 34 -1.74 24.27 -2.76
CA ILE A 34 -0.75 25.30 -2.41
C ILE A 34 0.28 24.75 -1.42
N SER A 35 -0.18 24.10 -0.33
CA SER A 35 0.75 23.53 0.66
C SER A 35 1.61 22.41 0.07
N SER A 36 1.06 21.65 -0.87
CA SER A 36 1.74 20.55 -1.57
C SER A 36 2.92 21.06 -2.39
N GLU A 37 2.71 22.08 -3.22
CA GLU A 37 3.76 22.64 -4.06
C GLU A 37 4.87 23.32 -3.24
N VAL A 38 4.51 23.99 -2.15
CA VAL A 38 5.50 24.61 -1.25
C VAL A 38 6.34 23.55 -0.53
N THR A 39 5.71 22.49 0.00
CA THR A 39 6.42 21.39 0.68
C THR A 39 7.33 20.64 -0.29
N LYS A 40 6.86 20.41 -1.52
CA LYS A 40 7.66 19.79 -2.57
C LYS A 40 8.91 20.59 -2.90
N GLU A 41 8.79 21.90 -3.06
CA GLU A 41 9.96 22.75 -3.30
C GLU A 41 10.90 22.82 -2.10
N TYR A 42 10.38 22.75 -0.87
CA TYR A 42 11.22 22.64 0.32
C TYR A 42 12.05 21.36 0.30
N TRP A 43 11.46 20.20 -0.01
CA TRP A 43 12.20 18.95 -0.18
C TRP A 43 13.30 19.09 -1.23
N LEU A 44 12.94 19.53 -2.44
CA LEU A 44 13.85 19.55 -3.59
C LEU A 44 14.91 20.65 -3.53
N SER A 45 14.68 21.73 -2.80
CA SER A 45 15.58 22.89 -2.79
C SER A 45 16.29 23.11 -1.46
N SER A 46 15.80 22.53 -0.37
CA SER A 46 16.38 22.74 0.98
C SER A 46 16.79 21.46 1.69
N VAL A 47 16.21 20.30 1.34
CA VAL A 47 16.54 19.03 2.01
C VAL A 47 17.44 18.16 1.14
N TYR A 48 17.07 17.97 -0.13
CA TYR A 48 17.80 17.10 -1.04
C TYR A 48 19.01 17.80 -1.65
N THR A 49 20.02 17.00 -1.98
CA THR A 49 21.14 17.47 -2.80
C THR A 49 20.64 17.83 -4.20
N LYS A 50 21.43 18.66 -4.90
CA LYS A 50 21.11 19.05 -6.27
C LYS A 50 20.93 17.84 -7.19
N GLU A 51 21.80 16.83 -7.05
CA GLU A 51 21.73 15.61 -7.85
C GLU A 51 20.40 14.86 -7.70
N ILE A 52 19.97 14.63 -6.46
CA ILE A 52 18.68 13.97 -6.16
C ILE A 52 17.51 14.80 -6.71
N ALA A 53 17.56 16.12 -6.49
CA ALA A 53 16.50 17.02 -6.93
C ALA A 53 16.40 17.10 -8.46
N ASP A 54 17.54 17.14 -9.15
CA ASP A 54 17.62 17.16 -10.61
C ASP A 54 17.13 15.83 -11.18
N ALA A 55 17.50 14.68 -10.60
CA ALA A 55 17.01 13.38 -11.04
C ALA A 55 15.47 13.26 -10.93
N HIS A 56 14.87 13.80 -9.87
CA HIS A 56 13.40 13.91 -9.78
C HIS A 56 12.82 14.85 -10.84
N ARG A 57 13.36 16.08 -10.93
CA ARG A 57 12.82 17.15 -11.80
C ARG A 57 12.91 16.76 -13.28
N ASN A 58 14.03 16.16 -13.67
CA ASN A 58 14.28 15.72 -15.04
C ASN A 58 13.53 14.45 -15.38
N GLY A 59 13.06 13.67 -14.40
CA GLY A 59 12.30 12.44 -14.61
C GLY A 59 13.16 11.18 -14.77
N ASP A 60 14.40 11.19 -14.24
CA ASP A 60 15.24 9.99 -14.21
C ASP A 60 14.71 8.96 -13.19
N PHE A 61 14.13 9.48 -12.11
CA PHE A 61 13.22 8.75 -11.22
C PHE A 61 12.11 9.67 -10.71
N HIS A 62 11.18 9.11 -9.97
CA HIS A 62 10.16 9.85 -9.24
C HIS A 62 10.30 9.60 -7.73
N ILE A 63 10.28 10.67 -6.94
CA ILE A 63 10.23 10.60 -5.48
C ILE A 63 8.79 10.85 -5.11
N HIS A 64 8.15 9.87 -4.47
CA HIS A 64 6.75 9.95 -4.11
C HIS A 64 6.53 10.85 -2.89
N ASP A 65 5.32 11.38 -2.83
CA ASP A 65 4.75 12.08 -1.68
C ASP A 65 5.52 13.32 -1.19
N LEU A 66 6.19 14.02 -2.10
CA LEU A 66 6.88 15.28 -1.77
C LEU A 66 5.92 16.39 -1.31
N GLN A 67 4.61 16.23 -1.48
CA GLN A 67 3.62 17.13 -0.94
C GLN A 67 3.51 17.09 0.60
N ASN A 68 4.03 16.05 1.24
CA ASN A 68 4.02 15.91 2.70
C ASN A 68 5.44 15.89 3.26
N LEU A 69 5.64 16.56 4.39
CA LEU A 69 6.86 16.44 5.20
C LEU A 69 6.62 15.31 6.21
N SER A 70 6.50 14.07 5.74
CA SER A 70 6.16 12.90 6.55
C SER A 70 6.67 11.61 5.91
N VAL A 71 6.43 10.47 6.59
CA VAL A 71 6.64 9.13 6.02
C VAL A 71 5.59 8.81 4.95
N TYR A 72 5.85 7.74 4.17
CA TYR A 72 4.91 7.27 3.14
C TYR A 72 3.69 6.62 3.76
N CYS A 73 3.80 5.43 4.35
CA CYS A 73 2.65 4.69 4.87
C CYS A 73 2.98 3.98 6.18
N VAL A 74 1.94 3.65 6.96
CA VAL A 74 2.09 3.03 8.29
C VAL A 74 1.00 1.99 8.54
N GLY A 75 1.41 0.78 8.91
CA GLY A 75 0.58 -0.21 9.60
C GLY A 75 0.67 -0.01 11.10
N TRP A 76 -0.45 0.16 11.76
CA TRP A 76 -0.54 0.44 13.19
C TRP A 76 -0.88 -0.80 13.99
N ASP A 77 -0.52 -0.79 15.28
CA ASP A 77 -0.88 -1.84 16.22
C ASP A 77 -2.25 -1.56 16.82
N LEU A 78 -3.27 -2.28 16.34
CA LEU A 78 -4.62 -2.18 16.88
C LEU A 78 -4.68 -2.66 18.34
N TYR A 79 -3.88 -3.65 18.72
CA TYR A 79 -3.83 -4.13 20.10
C TYR A 79 -3.30 -3.04 21.04
N ASP A 80 -2.31 -2.25 20.62
CA ASP A 80 -1.83 -1.09 21.38
C ASP A 80 -2.93 -0.03 21.57
N LEU A 81 -3.71 0.25 20.52
CA LEU A 81 -4.87 1.16 20.63
C LEU A 81 -5.93 0.62 21.61
N LEU A 82 -6.24 -0.68 21.54
CA LEU A 82 -7.24 -1.32 22.41
C LEU A 82 -6.79 -1.43 23.87
N THR A 83 -5.49 -1.46 24.13
CA THR A 83 -4.92 -1.53 25.50
C THR A 83 -4.64 -0.16 26.11
N THR A 84 -4.34 0.86 25.30
CA THR A 84 -3.93 2.19 25.80
C THR A 84 -4.97 3.28 25.59
N GLY A 85 -5.91 3.08 24.66
CA GLY A 85 -6.87 4.08 24.20
C GLY A 85 -6.24 5.11 23.25
N PHE A 86 -7.08 5.98 22.67
CA PHE A 86 -6.62 7.00 21.75
C PHE A 86 -6.01 8.23 22.48
N ARG A 87 -4.69 8.40 22.42
CA ARG A 87 -3.96 9.39 23.25
C ARG A 87 -2.57 9.78 22.69
N GLY A 88 -1.81 10.59 23.42
CA GLY A 88 -0.38 10.80 23.16
C GLY A 88 0.04 12.21 22.69
N ALA A 89 -0.92 13.05 22.27
CA ALA A 89 -0.65 14.41 21.86
C ALA A 89 -0.96 15.42 22.98
N TYR A 90 0.05 16.18 23.40
CA TYR A 90 -0.08 17.18 24.46
C TYR A 90 -1.15 18.23 24.13
N GLY A 91 -2.04 18.51 25.08
CA GLY A 91 -3.12 19.49 24.92
C GLY A 91 -4.28 19.05 24.02
N LYS A 92 -4.30 17.78 23.59
CA LYS A 92 -5.43 17.18 22.86
C LYS A 92 -6.25 16.28 23.77
N ALA A 93 -7.51 16.07 23.42
CA ALA A 93 -8.38 15.14 24.14
C ALA A 93 -7.83 13.72 24.04
N GLU A 94 -7.88 12.97 25.14
CA GLU A 94 -7.47 11.57 25.21
C GLU A 94 -8.68 10.69 25.57
N SER A 95 -8.73 9.49 24.98
CA SER A 95 -9.73 8.47 25.28
C SER A 95 -9.08 7.31 26.03
N LYS A 96 -9.78 6.80 27.05
CA LYS A 96 -9.41 5.54 27.70
C LYS A 96 -9.65 4.36 26.76
N PRO A 97 -9.01 3.19 27.01
CA PRO A 97 -9.30 1.96 26.29
C PRO A 97 -10.81 1.71 26.12
N PRO A 98 -11.28 1.33 24.91
CA PRO A 98 -12.69 1.13 24.64
C PRO A 98 -13.24 -0.07 25.42
N LYS A 99 -14.49 0.02 25.88
CA LYS A 99 -15.19 -1.06 26.62
C LYS A 99 -16.28 -1.75 25.82
N HIS A 100 -16.74 -1.11 24.75
CA HIS A 100 -17.85 -1.56 23.91
C HIS A 100 -17.43 -1.54 22.45
N LEU A 101 -18.04 -2.39 21.60
CA LEU A 101 -17.72 -2.50 20.18
C LEU A 101 -17.82 -1.14 19.47
N SER A 102 -18.90 -0.38 19.73
CA SER A 102 -19.11 0.95 19.15
C SER A 102 -18.00 1.94 19.53
N SER A 103 -17.55 1.91 20.78
CA SER A 103 -16.45 2.76 21.24
C SER A 103 -15.11 2.35 20.64
N ALA A 104 -14.87 1.05 20.40
CA ALA A 104 -13.67 0.56 19.75
C ALA A 104 -13.62 1.01 18.28
N LEU A 105 -14.70 0.78 17.52
CA LEU A 105 -14.82 1.22 16.13
C LEU A 105 -14.71 2.75 16.01
N GLY A 106 -15.35 3.51 16.91
CA GLY A 106 -15.23 4.98 16.93
C GLY A 106 -13.81 5.46 17.21
N GLN A 107 -13.08 4.81 18.12
CA GLN A 107 -11.66 5.13 18.35
C GLN A 107 -10.79 4.76 17.15
N ILE A 108 -11.04 3.64 16.47
CA ILE A 108 -10.33 3.25 15.24
C ILE A 108 -10.53 4.31 14.15
N VAL A 109 -11.76 4.77 13.93
CA VAL A 109 -12.04 5.87 12.98
C VAL A 109 -11.24 7.11 13.36
N ASN A 110 -11.38 7.59 14.60
CA ASN A 110 -10.67 8.79 15.05
C ASN A 110 -9.14 8.66 14.92
N PHE A 111 -8.61 7.48 15.23
CA PHE A 111 -7.20 7.16 15.10
C PHE A 111 -6.76 7.27 13.64
N LEU A 112 -7.40 6.54 12.72
CA LEU A 112 -7.00 6.52 11.30
C LEU A 112 -7.09 7.91 10.67
N TYR A 113 -8.14 8.68 10.99
CA TYR A 113 -8.31 10.05 10.51
C TYR A 113 -7.28 11.04 11.08
N THR A 114 -6.80 10.82 12.30
CA THR A 114 -5.81 11.70 12.93
C THR A 114 -4.41 11.37 12.44
N LEU A 115 -4.05 10.08 12.41
CA LEU A 115 -2.70 9.62 12.07
C LEU A 115 -2.37 9.76 10.58
N GLN A 116 -3.37 9.74 9.69
CA GLN A 116 -3.16 10.13 8.28
C GLN A 116 -2.72 11.61 8.11
N GLY A 117 -2.81 12.44 9.16
CA GLY A 117 -2.26 13.79 9.16
C GLY A 117 -0.76 13.82 9.39
N GLU A 118 -0.16 12.70 9.81
CA GLU A 118 1.27 12.55 10.11
C GLU A 118 1.97 11.55 9.17
N ALA A 119 1.26 11.05 8.15
CA ALA A 119 1.77 10.16 7.10
C ALA A 119 1.05 10.43 5.76
N ALA A 120 1.73 10.21 4.63
CA ALA A 120 1.23 10.62 3.33
C ALA A 120 0.18 9.69 2.71
N GLY A 121 0.35 8.38 2.92
CA GLY A 121 -0.39 7.31 2.26
C GLY A 121 -1.17 6.45 3.25
N ALA A 122 -1.31 5.17 2.90
CA ALA A 122 -2.18 4.22 3.56
C ALA A 122 -1.93 4.10 5.09
N GLN A 123 -3.04 4.03 5.83
CA GLN A 123 -3.09 3.70 7.25
C GLN A 123 -3.75 2.33 7.41
N ALA A 124 -3.00 1.35 7.93
CA ALA A 124 -3.48 -0.02 7.99
C ALA A 124 -3.65 -0.53 9.42
N PHE A 125 -4.66 -1.38 9.64
CA PHE A 125 -4.73 -2.27 10.79
C PHE A 125 -4.79 -3.73 10.33
N SER A 126 -4.07 -4.60 11.04
CA SER A 126 -4.14 -6.05 10.85
C SER A 126 -4.94 -6.72 11.96
N ASN A 127 -5.37 -7.97 11.73
CA ASN A 127 -6.10 -8.81 12.69
C ASN A 127 -7.39 -8.14 13.19
N PHE A 128 -8.06 -7.39 12.32
CA PHE A 128 -9.20 -6.54 12.68
C PHE A 128 -10.37 -7.35 13.27
N ASP A 129 -10.72 -8.46 12.63
CA ASP A 129 -11.78 -9.35 13.07
C ASP A 129 -11.41 -10.07 14.38
N THR A 130 -10.18 -10.59 14.49
CA THR A 130 -9.72 -11.25 15.73
C THR A 130 -9.76 -10.29 16.92
N LEU A 131 -9.19 -9.10 16.79
CA LEU A 131 -9.03 -8.17 17.91
C LEU A 131 -10.36 -7.53 18.36
N LEU A 132 -11.36 -7.46 17.47
CA LEU A 132 -12.67 -6.90 17.80
C LEU A 132 -13.73 -7.93 18.19
N ALA A 133 -13.54 -9.21 17.83
CA ALA A 133 -14.47 -10.29 18.17
C ALA A 133 -14.86 -10.36 19.66
N PRO A 134 -13.94 -10.13 20.64
CA PRO A 134 -14.31 -10.18 22.05
C PRO A 134 -15.43 -9.19 22.42
N PHE A 135 -15.39 -7.96 21.90
CA PHE A 135 -16.37 -6.93 22.25
C PHE A 135 -17.81 -7.38 21.96
N ILE A 136 -18.04 -8.19 20.92
CA ILE A 136 -19.37 -8.72 20.58
C ILE A 136 -19.91 -9.62 21.70
N ARG A 137 -19.07 -10.50 22.25
CA ARG A 137 -19.46 -11.43 23.32
C ARG A 137 -19.68 -10.71 24.64
N TYR A 138 -18.75 -9.82 25.02
CA TYR A 138 -18.85 -9.08 26.30
C TYR A 138 -20.02 -8.07 26.30
N ASP A 139 -20.37 -7.50 25.16
CA ASP A 139 -21.55 -6.64 25.00
C ASP A 139 -22.85 -7.45 24.79
N ASN A 140 -22.75 -8.78 24.61
CA ASN A 140 -23.86 -9.67 24.28
C ASN A 140 -24.69 -9.19 23.06
N LEU A 141 -23.99 -8.83 21.97
CA LEU A 141 -24.62 -8.22 20.80
C LEU A 141 -25.30 -9.26 19.91
N SER A 142 -26.48 -8.91 19.42
CA SER A 142 -27.11 -9.61 18.31
C SER A 142 -26.42 -9.29 16.98
N TYR A 143 -26.58 -10.17 15.98
CA TYR A 143 -26.05 -9.94 14.64
C TYR A 143 -26.52 -8.60 14.04
N LYS A 144 -27.79 -8.22 14.27
CA LYS A 144 -28.33 -6.92 13.81
C LYS A 144 -27.56 -5.73 14.38
N GLN A 145 -27.17 -5.80 15.66
CA GLN A 145 -26.38 -4.75 16.30
C GLN A 145 -24.93 -4.73 15.78
N VAL A 146 -24.33 -5.90 15.54
CA VAL A 146 -23.00 -5.99 14.93
C VAL A 146 -23.00 -5.42 13.52
N LYS A 147 -23.98 -5.79 12.68
CA LYS A 147 -24.13 -5.24 11.32
C LYS A 147 -24.30 -3.72 11.34
N GLN A 148 -25.13 -3.20 12.25
CA GLN A 148 -25.31 -1.76 12.40
C GLN A 148 -24.00 -1.06 12.77
N ALA A 149 -23.23 -1.60 13.72
CA ALA A 149 -21.95 -1.03 14.14
C ALA A 149 -20.92 -1.04 13.01
N ILE A 150 -20.85 -2.13 12.23
CA ILE A 150 -19.97 -2.24 11.06
C ILE A 150 -20.41 -1.29 9.93
N GLN A 151 -21.72 -1.11 9.72
CA GLN A 151 -22.24 -0.14 8.77
C GLN A 151 -21.82 1.28 9.13
N GLU A 152 -22.02 1.68 10.39
CA GLU A 152 -21.59 2.99 10.88
C GLU A 152 -20.08 3.18 10.71
N PHE A 153 -19.28 2.15 11.00
CA PHE A 153 -17.84 2.18 10.81
C PHE A 153 -17.44 2.41 9.35
N VAL A 154 -17.96 1.61 8.41
CA VAL A 154 -17.66 1.74 6.97
C VAL A 154 -18.08 3.12 6.45
N PHE A 155 -19.27 3.59 6.84
CA PHE A 155 -19.76 4.90 6.39
C PHE A 155 -18.83 6.02 6.87
N ASN A 156 -18.41 5.97 8.14
CA ASN A 156 -17.51 6.97 8.70
C ASN A 156 -16.12 6.96 8.05
N LEU A 157 -15.62 5.81 7.58
CA LEU A 157 -14.34 5.75 6.85
C LEU A 157 -14.42 6.29 5.40
N ASN A 158 -15.61 6.48 4.84
CA ASN A 158 -15.80 7.01 3.50
C ASN A 158 -16.25 8.49 3.49
N VAL A 159 -16.13 9.20 4.62
CA VAL A 159 -16.41 10.65 4.67
C VAL A 159 -15.16 11.45 4.29
N PRO A 160 -15.22 12.34 3.29
CA PRO A 160 -14.02 13.06 2.82
C PRO A 160 -13.64 14.23 3.74
N THR A 161 -13.14 13.96 4.95
CA THR A 161 -12.75 14.99 5.93
C THR A 161 -11.25 15.25 6.02
N ARG A 162 -10.42 14.55 5.23
CA ARG A 162 -8.97 14.80 5.15
C ARG A 162 -8.69 16.18 4.55
N VAL A 163 -7.49 16.72 4.83
CA VAL A 163 -6.92 17.83 4.06
C VAL A 163 -6.99 17.51 2.56
N GLY A 164 -7.47 18.47 1.75
CA GLY A 164 -7.73 18.24 0.33
C GLY A 164 -9.11 17.64 0.02
N PHE A 165 -9.97 17.44 1.03
CA PHE A 165 -11.31 16.86 0.89
C PHE A 165 -11.28 15.43 0.34
N GLN A 166 -10.35 14.62 0.86
CA GLN A 166 -10.19 13.21 0.52
C GLN A 166 -10.75 12.33 1.64
N THR A 167 -11.15 11.11 1.29
CA THR A 167 -11.34 10.03 2.25
C THR A 167 -9.98 9.50 2.71
N PRO A 168 -9.86 9.01 3.95
CA PRO A 168 -8.63 8.42 4.45
C PRO A 168 -8.32 7.13 3.68
N PHE A 169 -7.09 7.01 3.18
CA PHE A 169 -6.63 5.76 2.58
C PHE A 169 -6.43 4.75 3.70
N THR A 170 -7.37 3.83 3.85
CA THR A 170 -7.38 2.85 4.94
C THR A 170 -7.41 1.42 4.43
N ASN A 171 -6.70 0.55 5.13
CA ASN A 171 -6.60 -0.88 4.81
C ASN A 171 -6.86 -1.71 6.06
N LEU A 172 -7.61 -2.79 5.91
CA LEU A 172 -7.87 -3.74 6.98
C LEU A 172 -7.54 -5.16 6.52
N THR A 173 -6.74 -5.86 7.33
CA THR A 173 -6.45 -7.29 7.13
C THR A 173 -7.29 -8.14 8.09
N PHE A 174 -7.86 -9.22 7.55
CA PHE A 174 -8.77 -10.13 8.24
C PHE A 174 -8.18 -11.55 8.31
N ASP A 175 -8.29 -12.19 9.48
CA ASP A 175 -7.73 -13.52 9.72
C ASP A 175 -8.68 -14.66 9.29
N LEU A 176 -10.01 -14.44 9.30
CA LEU A 176 -11.09 -15.42 9.03
C LEU A 176 -11.19 -16.63 9.96
N LYS A 177 -10.05 -17.15 10.44
CA LYS A 177 -9.99 -18.22 11.44
C LYS A 177 -9.22 -17.78 12.67
N ALA A 178 -9.87 -17.81 13.83
CA ALA A 178 -9.31 -17.31 15.08
C ALA A 178 -8.04 -18.08 15.51
N GLU A 179 -7.94 -19.36 15.14
CA GLU A 179 -6.76 -20.21 15.40
C GLU A 179 -5.53 -19.80 14.59
N ASN A 180 -5.73 -19.17 13.42
CA ASN A 180 -4.65 -18.74 12.53
C ASN A 180 -4.09 -17.38 12.91
N SER A 181 -4.79 -16.64 13.77
CA SER A 181 -4.35 -15.33 14.21
C SER A 181 -3.08 -15.42 15.06
N PRO A 182 -2.11 -14.49 14.92
CA PRO A 182 -0.97 -14.38 15.82
C PRO A 182 -1.37 -14.09 17.29
N TYR A 183 -2.63 -13.71 17.53
CA TYR A 183 -3.20 -13.48 18.85
C TYR A 183 -3.94 -14.70 19.42
N ALA A 184 -4.11 -15.80 18.67
CA ALA A 184 -4.95 -16.95 19.02
C ALA A 184 -4.77 -17.44 20.47
N ASP A 185 -3.53 -17.57 20.94
CA ASP A 185 -3.19 -18.10 22.27
C ASP A 185 -3.06 -17.03 23.37
N GLN A 186 -3.24 -15.76 23.02
CA GLN A 186 -3.22 -14.65 23.97
C GLN A 186 -4.59 -14.47 24.62
N TYR A 187 -4.57 -14.03 25.88
CA TYR A 187 -5.80 -13.64 26.57
C TYR A 187 -6.38 -12.38 25.97
N VAL A 188 -7.72 -12.32 25.88
CA VAL A 188 -8.40 -11.20 25.25
C VAL A 188 -8.31 -9.94 26.12
N VAL A 189 -8.36 -8.77 25.47
CA VAL A 189 -8.35 -7.47 26.14
C VAL A 189 -9.66 -6.75 25.84
N VAL A 190 -10.34 -6.29 26.89
CA VAL A 190 -11.53 -5.43 26.79
C VAL A 190 -11.40 -4.34 27.84
N GLY A 191 -11.61 -3.08 27.45
CA GLY A 191 -11.48 -1.96 28.39
C GLY A 191 -10.06 -1.72 28.89
N GLY A 192 -9.04 -2.23 28.17
CA GLY A 192 -7.64 -2.19 28.59
C GLY A 192 -7.25 -3.28 29.60
N GLU A 193 -8.17 -4.17 29.97
CA GLU A 193 -7.98 -5.20 30.98
C GLU A 193 -7.96 -6.59 30.34
N ILE A 194 -6.99 -7.42 30.78
CA ILE A 194 -6.87 -8.82 30.36
C ILE A 194 -8.03 -9.63 30.95
N GLN A 195 -8.66 -10.46 30.12
CA GLN A 195 -9.75 -11.35 30.52
C GLN A 195 -9.29 -12.82 30.60
N LYS A 196 -10.21 -13.75 30.89
CA LYS A 196 -9.89 -15.17 31.14
C LYS A 196 -9.82 -15.99 29.86
N GLU A 197 -10.61 -15.61 28.87
CA GLU A 197 -10.75 -16.27 27.58
C GLU A 197 -9.61 -15.88 26.64
N LYS A 198 -9.31 -16.74 25.66
CA LYS A 198 -8.28 -16.49 24.65
C LYS A 198 -8.92 -16.14 23.32
N TYR A 199 -8.20 -15.44 22.43
CA TYR A 199 -8.75 -15.03 21.13
C TYR A 199 -9.24 -16.21 20.27
N ARG A 200 -8.58 -17.38 20.33
CA ARG A 200 -9.02 -18.59 19.63
C ARG A 200 -10.45 -19.02 19.97
N ASP A 201 -10.98 -18.62 21.12
CA ASP A 201 -12.30 -19.01 21.60
C ASP A 201 -13.44 -18.18 20.98
N PHE A 202 -13.16 -17.24 20.06
CA PHE A 202 -14.10 -16.23 19.55
C PHE A 202 -14.46 -16.37 18.06
N GLN A 203 -14.34 -17.57 17.47
CA GLN A 203 -14.65 -17.80 16.06
C GLN A 203 -16.06 -17.33 15.67
N LYS A 204 -17.07 -17.60 16.51
CA LYS A 204 -18.46 -17.22 16.23
C LYS A 204 -18.63 -15.71 16.08
N GLU A 205 -18.02 -14.93 16.96
CA GLU A 205 -18.06 -13.47 16.93
C GLU A 205 -17.26 -12.92 15.76
N MET A 206 -16.14 -13.57 15.41
CA MET A 206 -15.35 -13.25 14.24
C MET A 206 -16.13 -13.47 12.93
N ASP A 207 -16.90 -14.56 12.85
CA ASP A 207 -17.82 -14.83 11.73
C ASP A 207 -18.89 -13.75 11.62
N MET A 208 -19.42 -13.27 12.76
CA MET A 208 -20.40 -12.17 12.77
C MET A 208 -19.82 -10.87 12.20
N ILE A 209 -18.56 -10.53 12.52
CA ILE A 209 -17.87 -9.36 11.94
C ILE A 209 -17.74 -9.53 10.44
N ASN A 210 -17.19 -10.66 9.98
CA ASN A 210 -16.93 -10.91 8.57
C ASN A 210 -18.23 -10.91 7.75
N GLN A 211 -19.27 -11.61 8.21
CA GLN A 211 -20.57 -11.59 7.53
C GLN A 211 -21.16 -10.18 7.46
N ALA A 212 -21.11 -9.42 8.55
CA ALA A 212 -21.59 -8.03 8.57
C ALA A 212 -20.82 -7.16 7.57
N PHE A 213 -19.49 -7.29 7.56
CA PHE A 213 -18.62 -6.52 6.68
C PHE A 213 -18.89 -6.82 5.20
N PHE A 214 -19.00 -8.11 4.81
CA PHE A 214 -19.35 -8.51 3.45
C PHE A 214 -20.71 -7.96 3.00
N GLU A 215 -21.71 -7.99 3.88
CA GLU A 215 -23.04 -7.44 3.56
C GLU A 215 -22.97 -5.94 3.31
N VAL A 216 -22.35 -5.17 4.21
CA VAL A 216 -22.26 -3.71 4.10
C VAL A 216 -21.49 -3.29 2.84
N MET A 217 -20.34 -3.93 2.57
CA MET A 217 -19.55 -3.64 1.37
C MET A 217 -20.29 -4.03 0.08
N SER A 218 -21.07 -5.11 0.11
CA SER A 218 -21.89 -5.56 -1.04
C SER A 218 -23.09 -4.65 -1.33
N GLU A 219 -23.71 -4.10 -0.28
CA GLU A 219 -24.82 -3.16 -0.37
C GLU A 219 -24.37 -1.85 -1.06
N GLY A 220 -23.17 -1.37 -0.73
CA GLY A 220 -22.62 -0.14 -1.30
C GLY A 220 -23.23 1.13 -0.71
N ASP A 221 -22.91 2.27 -1.32
CA ASP A 221 -23.42 3.57 -0.92
C ASP A 221 -24.90 3.77 -1.30
N ALA A 222 -25.48 4.92 -0.92
CA ALA A 222 -26.87 5.24 -1.21
C ALA A 222 -27.21 5.29 -2.72
N SER A 223 -26.21 5.39 -3.60
CA SER A 223 -26.35 5.34 -5.06
C SER A 223 -26.03 3.96 -5.64
N GLY A 224 -25.76 2.96 -4.79
CA GLY A 224 -25.39 1.60 -5.19
C GLY A 224 -23.95 1.46 -5.67
N ARG A 225 -23.07 2.43 -5.39
CA ARG A 225 -21.64 2.36 -5.73
C ARG A 225 -20.88 1.60 -4.64
N VAL A 226 -19.78 0.96 -5.00
CA VAL A 226 -18.90 0.31 -4.03
C VAL A 226 -18.27 1.34 -3.07
N PHE A 227 -18.10 0.98 -1.81
CA PHE A 227 -17.25 1.74 -0.90
C PHE A 227 -15.78 1.48 -1.24
N THR A 228 -15.01 2.54 -1.45
CA THR A 228 -13.57 2.42 -1.73
C THR A 228 -12.79 2.00 -0.49
N PHE A 229 -13.21 2.47 0.69
CA PHE A 229 -12.50 2.25 1.95
C PHE A 229 -13.38 1.56 3.01
N PRO A 230 -12.78 0.89 4.00
CA PRO A 230 -11.40 0.45 3.99
C PRO A 230 -11.19 -0.61 2.90
N ILE A 231 -10.01 -0.64 2.30
CA ILE A 231 -9.64 -1.70 1.37
C ILE A 231 -9.46 -2.99 2.19
N PRO A 232 -10.25 -4.05 1.93
CA PRO A 232 -10.14 -5.28 2.67
C PRO A 232 -9.09 -6.21 2.02
N THR A 233 -8.29 -6.85 2.85
CA THR A 233 -7.37 -7.93 2.46
C THR A 233 -7.65 -9.17 3.29
N TYR A 234 -7.84 -10.30 2.62
CA TYR A 234 -8.08 -11.60 3.24
C TYR A 234 -6.92 -12.56 3.00
N ASN A 235 -6.45 -13.19 4.09
CA ASN A 235 -5.36 -14.14 4.02
C ASN A 235 -5.88 -15.53 3.63
N ILE A 236 -5.39 -16.08 2.53
CA ILE A 236 -5.70 -17.43 2.07
C ILE A 236 -4.59 -18.38 2.53
N THR A 237 -4.84 -19.12 3.62
CA THR A 237 -3.87 -20.06 4.22
C THR A 237 -4.08 -21.48 3.73
N LYS A 238 -3.11 -22.38 4.00
CA LYS A 238 -3.18 -23.80 3.60
C LYS A 238 -4.39 -24.55 4.17
N ASP A 239 -4.90 -24.11 5.31
CA ASP A 239 -6.04 -24.68 6.02
C ASP A 239 -7.34 -23.87 5.81
N PHE A 240 -7.38 -23.01 4.79
CA PHE A 240 -8.54 -22.18 4.46
C PHE A 240 -9.77 -23.04 4.15
N ASP A 241 -10.87 -22.77 4.85
CA ASP A 241 -12.13 -23.50 4.69
C ASP A 241 -12.97 -22.91 3.55
N TRP A 242 -12.68 -23.36 2.32
CA TRP A 242 -13.35 -22.91 1.09
C TRP A 242 -14.87 -23.05 1.10
N ASP A 243 -15.39 -24.04 1.83
CA ASP A 243 -16.82 -24.38 1.84
C ASP A 243 -17.57 -23.80 3.06
N SER A 244 -16.90 -22.94 3.84
CA SER A 244 -17.52 -22.25 4.96
C SER A 244 -18.73 -21.40 4.48
N PRO A 245 -19.91 -21.54 5.11
CA PRO A 245 -21.10 -20.77 4.75
C PRO A 245 -20.93 -19.26 4.99
N VAL A 246 -19.96 -18.87 5.83
CA VAL A 246 -19.60 -17.46 6.07
C VAL A 246 -19.06 -16.81 4.79
N LEU A 247 -18.37 -17.58 3.94
CA LEU A 247 -17.68 -17.08 2.75
C LEU A 247 -18.58 -16.92 1.53
N GLU A 248 -19.82 -17.43 1.55
CA GLU A 248 -20.74 -17.27 0.41
C GLU A 248 -20.91 -15.78 0.04
N LYS A 249 -20.95 -14.90 1.04
CA LYS A 249 -21.07 -13.45 0.84
C LYS A 249 -19.78 -12.81 0.35
N LEU A 250 -18.62 -13.32 0.77
CA LEU A 250 -17.31 -12.92 0.25
C LEU A 250 -17.25 -13.12 -1.26
N TRP A 251 -17.59 -14.32 -1.73
CA TRP A 251 -17.56 -14.64 -3.16
C TRP A 251 -18.56 -13.83 -3.98
N LYS A 252 -19.77 -13.56 -3.44
CA LYS A 252 -20.75 -12.67 -4.07
C LYS A 252 -20.22 -11.24 -4.20
N MET A 253 -19.55 -10.73 -3.16
CA MET A 253 -18.92 -9.41 -3.17
C MET A 253 -17.82 -9.34 -4.22
N THR A 254 -16.96 -10.36 -4.30
CA THR A 254 -15.88 -10.47 -5.30
C THR A 254 -16.39 -10.53 -6.72
N GLY A 255 -17.37 -11.38 -7.01
CA GLY A 255 -17.97 -11.45 -8.35
C GLY A 255 -18.68 -10.15 -8.76
N LYS A 256 -19.21 -9.38 -7.79
CA LYS A 256 -19.92 -8.11 -8.04
C LYS A 256 -18.99 -6.94 -8.28
N TYR A 257 -17.92 -6.79 -7.48
CA TYR A 257 -17.12 -5.57 -7.42
C TYR A 257 -15.61 -5.79 -7.59
N GLY A 258 -15.13 -7.03 -7.67
CA GLY A 258 -13.69 -7.34 -7.74
C GLY A 258 -12.94 -7.11 -6.42
N ILE A 259 -13.65 -6.97 -5.30
CA ILE A 259 -13.08 -6.86 -3.94
C ILE A 259 -13.45 -8.10 -3.12
N PRO A 260 -12.62 -8.53 -2.16
CA PRO A 260 -11.44 -7.88 -1.61
C PRO A 260 -10.16 -8.29 -2.36
N TYR A 261 -9.00 -7.86 -1.86
CA TYR A 261 -7.74 -8.50 -2.21
C TYR A 261 -7.57 -9.80 -1.44
N PHE A 262 -6.94 -10.78 -2.11
CA PHE A 262 -6.57 -12.05 -1.52
C PHE A 262 -5.06 -12.13 -1.45
N ALA A 263 -4.53 -12.30 -0.24
CA ALA A 263 -3.12 -12.56 -0.03
C ALA A 263 -2.92 -14.07 0.02
N ASN A 264 -2.08 -14.61 -0.86
CA ASN A 264 -1.87 -16.04 -1.02
C ASN A 264 -0.76 -16.52 -0.07
N PHE A 265 -1.12 -17.21 1.01
CA PHE A 265 -0.16 -17.84 1.94
C PHE A 265 -0.03 -19.36 1.70
N ILE A 266 -0.61 -19.90 0.62
CA ILE A 266 -0.54 -21.33 0.31
C ILE A 266 0.82 -21.66 -0.30
N ASN A 267 1.18 -20.97 -1.39
CA ASN A 267 2.36 -21.28 -2.20
C ASN A 267 3.34 -20.10 -2.35
N SER A 268 3.06 -18.95 -1.75
CA SER A 268 4.01 -17.84 -1.74
C SER A 268 5.02 -17.97 -0.57
N ASP A 269 6.03 -17.12 -0.59
CA ASP A 269 6.99 -16.99 0.53
C ASP A 269 6.45 -16.16 1.71
N LEU A 270 5.14 -15.82 1.74
CA LEU A 270 4.54 -15.10 2.86
C LEU A 270 4.37 -16.02 4.07
N ASP A 271 4.83 -15.59 5.25
CA ASP A 271 4.61 -16.29 6.51
C ASP A 271 3.62 -15.50 7.40
N PRO A 272 2.50 -16.10 7.85
CA PRO A 272 1.59 -15.45 8.81
C PRO A 272 2.27 -15.01 10.12
N ASN A 273 3.37 -15.68 10.50
CA ASN A 273 4.14 -15.34 11.69
C ASN A 273 5.00 -14.07 11.52
N ASP A 274 5.22 -13.60 10.29
CA ASP A 274 5.97 -12.36 10.06
C ASP A 274 5.26 -11.17 10.70
N ALA A 275 3.91 -11.14 10.74
CA ALA A 275 3.16 -10.10 11.44
C ALA A 275 3.50 -10.03 12.94
N ARG A 276 3.72 -11.18 13.57
CA ARG A 276 4.05 -11.30 15.00
C ARG A 276 5.49 -10.87 15.30
N SER A 277 6.42 -11.15 14.39
CA SER A 277 7.84 -10.79 14.58
C SER A 277 8.06 -9.27 14.49
N MET A 278 7.27 -8.56 13.68
CA MET A 278 7.36 -7.10 13.46
C MET A 278 6.88 -6.27 14.68
N CYS A 279 5.91 -6.78 15.45
CA CYS A 279 5.32 -6.07 16.59
C CYS A 279 6.18 -6.11 17.87
N CYS A 280 6.99 -7.16 18.08
CA CYS A 280 7.55 -7.44 19.40
C CYS A 280 9.06 -7.69 19.48
N ARG A 281 9.77 -8.08 18.41
CA ARG A 281 11.12 -8.65 18.61
C ARG A 281 12.03 -8.72 17.38
N LEU A 282 11.98 -7.72 16.53
CA LEU A 282 12.72 -7.77 15.30
C LEU A 282 14.20 -7.35 15.48
N ARG A 283 15.11 -8.33 15.43
CA ARG A 283 16.45 -8.13 14.84
C ARG A 283 16.37 -8.71 13.43
N LEU A 284 16.28 -7.84 12.42
CA LEU A 284 16.30 -8.29 11.03
C LEU A 284 17.71 -8.68 10.64
N ASP A 285 17.83 -9.83 9.98
CA ASP A 285 19.07 -10.18 9.29
C ASP A 285 19.15 -9.31 8.04
N VAL A 286 20.05 -8.34 8.05
CA VAL A 286 20.29 -7.42 6.92
C VAL A 286 20.88 -8.13 5.70
N ARG A 287 21.28 -9.41 5.84
CA ARG A 287 21.85 -10.23 4.76
C ARG A 287 20.80 -10.77 3.79
N GLU A 288 19.53 -10.70 4.15
CA GLU A 288 18.41 -11.17 3.32
C GLU A 288 17.38 -10.04 3.14
N LEU A 289 16.73 -10.00 1.97
CA LEU A 289 15.56 -9.13 1.79
C LEU A 289 14.36 -9.82 2.43
N LYS A 290 13.78 -9.19 3.43
CA LYS A 290 12.50 -9.64 3.97
C LYS A 290 11.35 -9.06 3.16
N LYS A 291 10.36 -9.90 2.86
CA LYS A 291 9.12 -9.44 2.23
C LYS A 291 8.31 -8.63 3.25
N ARG A 292 7.73 -7.52 2.81
CA ARG A 292 6.72 -6.78 3.57
C ARG A 292 5.48 -7.66 3.66
N GLY A 293 5.14 -8.09 4.87
CA GLY A 293 3.98 -8.97 5.09
C GLY A 293 2.65 -8.26 4.81
N GLY A 294 1.71 -8.97 4.18
CA GLY A 294 0.35 -8.52 3.84
C GLY A 294 0.14 -8.05 2.39
N GLY A 295 1.14 -8.16 1.51
CA GLY A 295 1.06 -7.74 0.11
C GLY A 295 1.21 -6.22 -0.07
N LEU A 296 0.74 -5.68 -1.21
CA LEU A 296 0.86 -4.25 -1.52
C LEU A 296 0.05 -3.35 -0.57
N PHE A 297 -1.09 -3.88 -0.09
CA PHE A 297 -2.10 -3.14 0.66
C PHE A 297 -2.25 -3.59 2.12
N GLY A 298 -1.80 -4.79 2.49
CA GLY A 298 -1.70 -5.22 3.88
C GLY A 298 -0.30 -4.92 4.41
N ALA A 299 -0.21 -4.24 5.55
CA ALA A 299 1.05 -4.04 6.25
C ALA A 299 0.96 -4.65 7.65
N ASN A 300 2.00 -5.38 8.03
CA ASN A 300 2.16 -5.84 9.41
C ASN A 300 2.15 -4.65 10.41
N PRO A 301 1.81 -4.87 11.68
CA PRO A 301 1.83 -3.81 12.69
C PRO A 301 3.21 -3.16 12.86
N LEU A 302 3.21 -1.84 13.09
CA LEU A 302 4.39 -1.00 13.36
C LEU A 302 5.47 -1.06 12.28
N THR A 303 5.07 -1.26 11.03
CA THR A 303 5.92 -1.18 9.85
C THR A 303 5.21 -0.42 8.73
N GLY A 304 5.89 -0.21 7.62
CA GLY A 304 5.44 0.63 6.52
C GLY A 304 6.65 1.04 5.69
N SER A 305 6.59 2.20 5.08
CA SER A 305 7.71 2.74 4.30
C SER A 305 7.99 4.18 4.68
N ILE A 306 9.29 4.50 4.80
CA ILE A 306 9.75 5.85 5.07
C ILE A 306 9.52 6.75 3.84
N GLY A 307 9.55 6.16 2.65
CA GLY A 307 9.47 6.85 1.36
C GLY A 307 9.66 5.87 0.21
N VAL A 308 9.13 6.25 -0.95
CA VAL A 308 9.23 5.48 -2.20
C VAL A 308 9.95 6.29 -3.26
N VAL A 309 10.87 5.67 -3.97
CA VAL A 309 11.49 6.20 -5.20
C VAL A 309 11.28 5.21 -6.34
N THR A 310 10.61 5.63 -7.42
CA THR A 310 10.36 4.79 -8.60
C THR A 310 11.32 5.15 -9.72
N ILE A 311 12.09 4.17 -10.19
CA ILE A 311 13.07 4.33 -11.27
C ILE A 311 12.36 4.28 -12.64
N ASN A 312 12.69 5.24 -13.52
CA ASN A 312 12.17 5.31 -14.89
C ASN A 312 12.95 4.37 -15.82
N LEU A 313 12.55 3.09 -15.88
CA LEU A 313 13.24 2.10 -16.72
C LEU A 313 13.15 2.39 -18.23
N PRO A 314 12.03 2.88 -18.80
CA PRO A 314 11.94 3.23 -20.22
C PRO A 314 13.06 4.16 -20.67
N ARG A 315 13.33 5.21 -19.89
CA ARG A 315 14.42 6.15 -20.17
C ARG A 315 15.78 5.47 -20.16
N ILE A 316 16.04 4.57 -19.21
CA ILE A 316 17.30 3.82 -19.16
C ILE A 316 17.43 2.93 -20.40
N GLY A 317 16.36 2.24 -20.79
CA GLY A 317 16.30 1.42 -22.00
C GLY A 317 16.64 2.23 -23.24
N TYR A 318 15.99 3.38 -23.41
CA TYR A 318 16.20 4.29 -24.53
C TYR A 318 17.61 4.89 -24.61
N LEU A 319 18.22 5.24 -23.47
CA LEU A 319 19.55 5.87 -23.43
C LEU A 319 20.72 4.86 -23.48
N SER A 320 20.42 3.57 -23.58
CA SER A 320 21.42 2.50 -23.54
C SER A 320 21.52 1.81 -24.90
N ASN A 321 22.74 1.47 -25.32
CA ASN A 321 22.98 0.71 -26.54
C ASN A 321 23.27 -0.78 -26.27
N SER A 322 23.35 -1.17 -25.00
CA SER A 322 23.60 -2.54 -24.57
C SER A 322 23.07 -2.77 -23.14
N LYS A 323 22.92 -4.05 -22.75
CA LYS A 323 22.52 -4.41 -21.38
C LYS A 323 23.52 -3.90 -20.34
N GLU A 324 24.82 -3.88 -20.65
CA GLU A 324 25.85 -3.39 -19.73
C GLU A 324 25.64 -1.90 -19.42
N GLN A 325 25.40 -1.07 -20.45
CA GLN A 325 25.09 0.35 -20.27
C GLN A 325 23.79 0.55 -19.48
N PHE A 326 22.78 -0.30 -19.73
CA PHE A 326 21.53 -0.28 -18.98
C PHE A 326 21.78 -0.49 -17.48
N PHE A 327 22.53 -1.54 -17.11
CA PHE A 327 22.82 -1.84 -15.71
C PHE A 327 23.73 -0.82 -15.04
N GLU A 328 24.67 -0.19 -15.76
CA GLU A 328 25.48 0.90 -15.23
C GLU A 328 24.63 2.12 -14.86
N ARG A 329 23.73 2.54 -15.76
CA ARG A 329 22.79 3.64 -15.51
C ARG A 329 21.82 3.32 -14.39
N LEU A 330 21.26 2.12 -14.39
CA LEU A 330 20.37 1.64 -13.33
C LEU A 330 21.08 1.69 -11.97
N ASN A 331 22.32 1.18 -11.89
CA ASN A 331 23.09 1.22 -10.65
C ASN A 331 23.29 2.65 -10.15
N SER A 332 23.68 3.58 -11.03
CA SER A 332 23.86 4.99 -10.65
C SER A 332 22.58 5.58 -10.05
N LEU A 333 21.42 5.34 -10.68
CA LEU A 333 20.14 5.85 -10.18
C LEU A 333 19.70 5.18 -8.88
N LEU A 334 20.01 3.90 -8.68
CA LEU A 334 19.74 3.20 -7.43
C LEU A 334 20.56 3.78 -6.26
N GLU A 335 21.82 4.16 -6.49
CA GLU A 335 22.64 4.82 -5.47
C GLU A 335 22.05 6.20 -5.10
N THR A 336 21.68 7.02 -6.09
CA THR A 336 21.03 8.32 -5.83
C THR A 336 19.68 8.15 -5.11
N ALA A 337 18.90 7.11 -5.47
CA ALA A 337 17.65 6.78 -4.79
C ALA A 337 17.87 6.40 -3.31
N LYS A 338 18.88 5.55 -3.03
CA LYS A 338 19.31 5.19 -1.67
C LYS A 338 19.62 6.43 -0.85
N GLU A 339 20.46 7.32 -1.36
CA GLU A 339 20.83 8.56 -0.66
C GLU A 339 19.61 9.41 -0.33
N SER A 340 18.65 9.54 -1.25
CA SER A 340 17.42 10.29 -1.01
C SER A 340 16.57 9.69 0.12
N LEU A 341 16.49 8.37 0.22
CA LEU A 341 15.72 7.67 1.25
C LEU A 341 16.38 7.80 2.62
N GLU A 342 17.71 7.71 2.69
CA GLU A 342 18.46 7.87 3.94
C GLU A 342 18.44 9.32 4.44
N ILE A 343 18.53 10.32 3.56
CA ILE A 343 18.35 11.74 3.92
C ILE A 343 16.95 11.97 4.50
N LYS A 344 15.91 11.46 3.82
CA LYS A 344 14.52 11.57 4.29
C LYS A 344 14.37 10.92 5.66
N ARG A 345 14.85 9.69 5.85
CA ARG A 345 14.79 8.96 7.13
C ARG A 345 15.39 9.77 8.27
N LYS A 346 16.61 10.28 8.08
CA LYS A 346 17.30 11.07 9.10
C LYS A 346 16.53 12.32 9.50
N LEU A 347 15.99 13.06 8.52
CA LEU A 347 15.19 14.25 8.79
C LEU A 347 13.91 13.91 9.55
N LEU A 348 13.18 12.88 9.12
CA LEU A 348 11.92 12.50 9.75
C LEU A 348 12.11 11.97 11.17
N GLU A 349 13.17 11.22 11.45
CA GLU A 349 13.52 10.80 12.81
C GLU A 349 13.77 12.00 13.73
N ASP A 350 14.56 13.00 13.28
CA ASP A 350 14.82 14.24 14.03
C ASP A 350 13.55 15.06 14.27
N LEU A 351 12.69 15.21 13.25
CA LEU A 351 11.41 15.91 13.39
C LEU A 351 10.45 15.18 14.34
N THR A 352 10.49 13.85 14.37
CA THR A 352 9.72 13.04 15.32
C THR A 352 10.19 13.27 16.75
N GLU A 353 11.51 13.29 16.97
CA GLU A 353 12.10 13.57 18.28
C GLU A 353 11.73 14.98 18.78
N LYS A 354 11.73 15.96 17.87
CA LYS A 354 11.30 17.34 18.14
C LYS A 354 9.79 17.50 18.37
N GLY A 355 9.00 16.45 18.14
CA GLY A 355 7.56 16.42 18.41
C GLY A 355 6.68 16.94 17.29
N LEU A 356 7.16 16.96 16.03
CA LEU A 356 6.33 17.34 14.87
C LEU A 356 5.20 16.34 14.61
N TYR A 357 5.41 15.06 14.94
CA TYR A 357 4.43 13.98 14.79
C TYR A 357 4.02 13.44 16.17
N PRO A 358 3.26 14.20 16.97
CA PRO A 358 2.99 13.87 18.36
C PRO A 358 2.31 12.50 18.55
N TYR A 359 1.39 12.12 17.66
CA TYR A 359 0.69 10.83 17.79
C TYR A 359 1.58 9.67 17.35
N SER A 360 2.26 9.79 16.20
CA SER A 360 3.19 8.78 15.70
C SER A 360 4.32 8.53 16.69
N ARG A 361 4.87 9.61 17.29
CA ARG A 361 5.86 9.52 18.36
C ARG A 361 5.36 8.68 19.54
N PHE A 362 4.11 8.85 19.95
CA PHE A 362 3.50 8.06 21.01
C PHE A 362 3.31 6.61 20.57
N TYR A 363 2.67 6.34 19.43
CA TYR A 363 2.37 4.98 18.99
C TYR A 363 3.60 4.18 18.53
N LEU A 364 4.73 4.84 18.26
CA LEU A 364 6.04 4.21 17.98
C LEU A 364 6.99 4.17 19.19
N ARG A 365 6.53 4.56 20.39
CA ARG A 365 7.35 4.59 21.63
C ARG A 365 8.00 3.26 21.98
N SER A 366 7.32 2.15 21.69
CA SER A 366 7.83 0.80 21.94
C SER A 366 9.03 0.48 21.05
N ILE A 367 8.95 0.83 19.77
CA ILE A 367 10.05 0.70 18.81
C ILE A 367 11.22 1.59 19.24
N LYS A 368 10.96 2.87 19.52
CA LYS A 368 11.97 3.81 20.01
C LYS A 368 12.71 3.28 21.25
N GLY A 369 11.97 2.74 22.21
CA GLY A 369 12.54 2.18 23.44
C GLY A 369 13.41 0.93 23.21
N GLN A 370 13.15 0.16 22.15
CA GLN A 370 13.89 -1.06 21.83
C GLN A 370 15.09 -0.82 20.91
N THR A 371 14.96 0.08 19.94
CA THR A 371 15.93 0.27 18.85
C THR A 371 16.69 1.58 18.94
N GLY A 372 16.18 2.57 19.68
CA GLY A 372 16.70 3.94 19.69
C GLY A 372 16.15 4.83 18.58
N GLU A 373 15.31 4.30 17.67
CA GLU A 373 14.75 5.02 16.52
C GLU A 373 13.23 4.77 16.40
N TYR A 374 12.43 5.78 16.02
CA TYR A 374 10.97 5.61 15.85
C TYR A 374 10.65 4.81 14.57
N TRP A 375 11.32 5.13 13.47
CA TRP A 375 10.99 4.60 12.14
C TRP A 375 11.83 3.39 11.73
N LYS A 376 12.47 2.68 12.68
CA LYS A 376 13.42 1.60 12.39
C LYS A 376 12.82 0.47 11.53
N ASN A 377 11.56 0.14 11.78
CA ASN A 377 10.86 -0.94 11.10
C ASN A 377 10.29 -0.51 9.73
N HIS A 378 10.38 0.76 9.35
CA HIS A 378 9.87 1.23 8.06
C HIS A 378 10.91 1.02 6.97
N PHE A 379 10.50 0.43 5.85
CA PHE A 379 11.36 0.15 4.71
C PHE A 379 11.71 1.42 3.93
N SER A 380 12.90 1.44 3.34
CA SER A 380 13.32 2.34 2.27
C SER A 380 12.93 1.68 0.94
N THR A 381 11.91 2.21 0.27
CA THR A 381 11.28 1.51 -0.86
C THR A 381 11.78 2.01 -2.20
N ILE A 382 12.24 1.08 -3.02
CA ILE A 382 12.56 1.34 -4.43
C ILE A 382 11.52 0.63 -5.29
N GLY A 383 10.93 1.36 -6.21
CA GLY A 383 10.01 0.84 -7.21
C GLY A 383 10.56 0.99 -8.63
N VAL A 384 9.87 0.39 -9.57
CA VAL A 384 10.17 0.51 -11.00
C VAL A 384 8.89 0.79 -11.77
N ILE A 385 9.03 1.35 -12.97
CA ILE A 385 7.94 1.53 -13.91
C ILE A 385 8.41 1.28 -15.34
N GLY A 386 7.50 0.82 -16.19
CA GLY A 386 7.69 0.76 -17.63
C GLY A 386 8.70 -0.28 -18.09
N MET A 387 8.82 -1.43 -17.41
CA MET A 387 9.76 -2.47 -17.84
C MET A 387 9.45 -2.97 -19.25
N ASN A 388 8.17 -3.03 -19.63
CA ASN A 388 7.77 -3.35 -21.00
C ASN A 388 8.39 -2.38 -22.01
N GLU A 389 8.19 -1.07 -21.81
CA GLU A 389 8.74 -0.07 -22.71
C GLU A 389 10.26 0.00 -22.64
N ALA A 390 10.88 -0.29 -21.48
CA ALA A 390 12.33 -0.42 -21.37
C ALA A 390 12.88 -1.55 -22.26
N SER A 391 12.21 -2.71 -22.26
CA SER A 391 12.54 -3.84 -23.12
C SER A 391 12.38 -3.48 -24.60
N ILE A 392 11.30 -2.80 -24.98
CA ILE A 392 11.08 -2.40 -26.38
C ILE A 392 12.14 -1.39 -26.83
N ASN A 393 12.41 -0.36 -26.03
CA ASN A 393 13.38 0.68 -26.39
C ASN A 393 14.82 0.13 -26.50
N LEU A 394 15.21 -0.87 -25.70
CA LEU A 394 16.57 -1.43 -25.71
C LEU A 394 16.73 -2.63 -26.67
N LEU A 395 15.82 -3.60 -26.58
CA LEU A 395 15.92 -4.90 -27.24
C LEU A 395 15.05 -4.99 -28.49
N GLY A 396 14.09 -4.08 -28.67
CA GLY A 396 13.11 -4.15 -29.76
C GLY A 396 12.00 -5.20 -29.55
N VAL A 397 11.93 -5.82 -28.37
CA VAL A 397 10.92 -6.83 -28.01
C VAL A 397 10.17 -6.45 -26.74
N ASN A 398 8.91 -6.86 -26.64
CA ASN A 398 8.07 -6.59 -25.46
C ASN A 398 8.28 -7.63 -24.34
N ILE A 399 7.79 -7.32 -23.13
CA ILE A 399 7.97 -8.15 -21.92
C ILE A 399 7.28 -9.52 -22.01
N ALA A 400 6.30 -9.68 -22.90
CA ALA A 400 5.57 -10.93 -23.06
C ALA A 400 6.37 -12.00 -23.82
N THR A 401 7.40 -11.59 -24.57
CA THR A 401 8.34 -12.53 -25.21
C THR A 401 9.26 -13.18 -24.17
N GLU A 402 9.79 -14.37 -24.49
CA GLU A 402 10.75 -15.05 -23.61
C GLU A 402 12.00 -14.18 -23.34
N GLU A 403 12.51 -13.52 -24.37
CA GLU A 403 13.66 -12.62 -24.25
C GLU A 403 13.36 -11.39 -23.38
N GLY A 404 12.20 -10.76 -23.56
CA GLY A 404 11.78 -9.60 -22.75
C GLY A 404 11.50 -9.98 -21.29
N LYS A 405 10.87 -11.14 -21.04
CA LYS A 405 10.63 -11.67 -19.70
C LYS A 405 11.94 -11.99 -18.99
N GLU A 406 12.90 -12.64 -19.67
CA GLU A 406 14.21 -12.92 -19.07
C GLU A 406 14.99 -11.64 -18.76
N PHE A 407 14.94 -10.63 -19.64
CA PHE A 407 15.53 -9.33 -19.34
C PHE A 407 14.87 -8.65 -18.12
N ALA A 408 13.55 -8.70 -18.00
CA ALA A 408 12.85 -8.17 -16.82
C ALA A 408 13.30 -8.88 -15.52
N LYS A 409 13.48 -10.21 -15.56
CA LYS A 409 14.01 -10.98 -14.42
C LYS A 409 15.43 -10.54 -14.06
N GLU A 410 16.32 -10.41 -15.04
CA GLU A 410 17.69 -9.93 -14.83
C GLU A 410 17.70 -8.55 -14.13
N VAL A 411 16.80 -7.65 -14.55
CA VAL A 411 16.65 -6.30 -13.96
C VAL A 411 16.16 -6.36 -12.51
N LEU A 412 15.08 -7.09 -12.24
CA LEU A 412 14.56 -7.25 -10.88
C LEU A 412 15.58 -7.91 -9.94
N ASP A 413 16.26 -8.95 -10.41
CA ASP A 413 17.29 -9.65 -9.63
C ASP A 413 18.52 -8.78 -9.38
N PHE A 414 18.88 -7.91 -10.34
CA PHE A 414 19.92 -6.90 -10.14
C PHE A 414 19.54 -5.90 -9.05
N ILE A 415 18.31 -5.38 -9.08
CA ILE A 415 17.81 -4.45 -8.07
C ILE A 415 17.81 -5.13 -6.70
N ASN A 416 17.27 -6.34 -6.58
CA ASN A 416 17.26 -7.09 -5.32
C ASN A 416 18.68 -7.27 -4.74
N ARG A 417 19.68 -7.62 -5.57
CA ARG A 417 21.09 -7.70 -5.11
C ARG A 417 21.60 -6.36 -4.58
N LYS A 418 21.27 -5.25 -5.25
CA LYS A 418 21.63 -3.89 -4.79
C LYS A 418 20.94 -3.52 -3.48
N LEU A 419 19.65 -3.84 -3.32
CA LEU A 419 18.94 -3.59 -2.07
C LEU A 419 19.58 -4.32 -0.89
N VAL A 420 20.00 -5.57 -1.07
CA VAL A 420 20.75 -6.32 -0.03
C VAL A 420 22.02 -5.57 0.38
N GLN A 421 22.80 -5.08 -0.60
CA GLN A 421 24.00 -4.28 -0.32
C GLN A 421 23.64 -3.03 0.49
N PHE A 422 22.57 -2.32 0.11
CA PHE A 422 22.12 -1.12 0.82
C PHE A 422 21.70 -1.41 2.26
N GLN A 423 21.04 -2.54 2.51
CA GLN A 423 20.70 -2.95 3.88
C GLN A 423 21.95 -3.20 4.73
N MET A 424 22.96 -3.88 4.17
CA MET A 424 24.21 -4.15 4.87
C MET A 424 25.00 -2.86 5.15
N GLU A 425 25.01 -1.92 4.20
CA GLU A 425 25.71 -0.63 4.32
C GLU A 425 25.06 0.32 5.32
N THR A 426 23.74 0.45 5.27
CA THR A 426 23.00 1.46 6.04
C THR A 426 22.45 0.93 7.36
N GLY A 427 22.28 -0.39 7.48
CA GLY A 427 21.58 -1.02 8.59
C GLY A 427 20.07 -0.77 8.60
N ASN A 428 19.49 -0.26 7.50
CA ASN A 428 18.05 -0.04 7.33
C ASN A 428 17.45 -1.05 6.34
N ASN A 429 16.15 -1.28 6.43
CA ASN A 429 15.48 -2.26 5.57
C ASN A 429 15.17 -1.65 4.22
N TYR A 430 15.34 -2.42 3.15
CA TYR A 430 15.00 -2.03 1.79
C TYR A 430 14.08 -3.06 1.16
N ASN A 431 13.20 -2.60 0.28
CA ASN A 431 12.30 -3.48 -0.46
C ASN A 431 12.08 -2.98 -1.89
N LEU A 432 11.76 -3.93 -2.78
CA LEU A 432 11.40 -3.71 -4.16
C LEU A 432 9.89 -3.78 -4.30
N GLU A 433 9.23 -2.69 -4.68
CA GLU A 433 7.77 -2.60 -4.76
C GLU A 433 7.30 -2.40 -6.21
N ALA A 434 6.20 -3.08 -6.58
CA ALA A 434 5.45 -2.77 -7.79
C ALA A 434 4.56 -1.56 -7.49
N THR A 435 5.18 -0.37 -7.42
CA THR A 435 4.51 0.87 -7.02
C THR A 435 3.26 1.10 -7.90
N PRO A 436 2.10 1.51 -7.35
CA PRO A 436 0.88 1.72 -8.13
C PRO A 436 1.02 2.77 -9.25
N ALA A 437 1.88 3.76 -9.03
CA ALA A 437 2.31 4.74 -10.03
C ALA A 437 1.19 5.51 -10.77
N GLU A 438 0.07 5.78 -10.11
CA GLU A 438 -1.11 6.46 -10.67
C GLU A 438 -0.77 7.74 -11.45
N GLY A 439 -0.11 8.71 -10.80
CA GLY A 439 0.38 9.93 -11.46
C GLY A 439 1.77 9.77 -12.10
N THR A 440 2.59 8.88 -11.55
CA THR A 440 4.00 8.69 -11.95
C THR A 440 4.13 8.15 -13.38
N SER A 441 3.25 7.22 -13.77
CA SER A 441 3.20 6.67 -15.13
C SER A 441 3.06 7.78 -16.18
N PHE A 442 2.04 8.62 -16.01
CA PHE A 442 1.79 9.75 -16.90
C PHE A 442 2.90 10.80 -16.84
N ARG A 443 3.34 11.18 -15.64
CA ARG A 443 4.34 12.23 -15.44
C ARG A 443 5.65 11.92 -16.15
N LEU A 444 6.18 10.71 -15.96
CA LEU A 444 7.47 10.32 -16.50
C LEU A 444 7.40 10.22 -18.03
N ALA A 445 6.37 9.56 -18.56
CA ALA A 445 6.15 9.44 -20.00
C ALA A 445 6.00 10.81 -20.68
N LYS A 446 5.30 11.76 -20.05
CA LYS A 446 5.16 13.13 -20.56
C LYS A 446 6.48 13.90 -20.60
N ILE A 447 7.31 13.77 -19.57
CA ILE A 447 8.64 14.41 -19.55
C ILE A 447 9.51 13.78 -20.63
N ASP A 448 9.52 12.44 -20.71
CA ASP A 448 10.29 11.70 -21.70
C ASP A 448 9.93 12.11 -23.13
N LYS A 449 8.64 12.11 -23.49
CA LYS A 449 8.19 12.55 -24.83
C LYS A 449 8.57 14.00 -25.15
N SER A 450 8.70 14.86 -24.15
CA SER A 450 9.12 16.26 -24.38
C SER A 450 10.61 16.41 -24.67
N VAL A 451 11.44 15.48 -24.18
CA VAL A 451 12.91 15.52 -24.32
C VAL A 451 13.40 14.59 -25.43
N TYR A 452 12.77 13.42 -25.56
CA TYR A 452 13.05 12.35 -26.50
C TYR A 452 11.76 12.00 -27.26
N PRO A 453 11.39 12.74 -28.33
CA PRO A 453 10.10 12.55 -28.99
C PRO A 453 9.84 11.14 -29.54
N ASP A 454 10.91 10.42 -29.86
CA ASP A 454 10.95 9.07 -30.44
C ASP A 454 11.03 7.93 -29.40
N ILE A 455 11.16 8.22 -28.10
CA ILE A 455 11.07 7.19 -27.05
C ILE A 455 9.69 6.51 -27.08
N ILE A 456 9.66 5.19 -26.97
CA ILE A 456 8.40 4.43 -27.01
C ILE A 456 7.72 4.47 -25.65
N VAL A 457 6.41 4.79 -25.66
CA VAL A 457 5.51 4.74 -24.49
C VAL A 457 4.47 3.62 -24.68
N ALA A 458 3.72 3.28 -23.62
CA ALA A 458 2.81 2.13 -23.65
C ALA A 458 1.69 2.27 -24.68
N ASN A 459 1.14 3.48 -24.83
CA ASN A 459 0.07 3.81 -25.78
C ASN A 459 0.59 4.63 -26.97
N GLU A 460 1.71 4.19 -27.57
CA GLU A 460 2.39 4.93 -28.64
C GLU A 460 1.45 5.27 -29.81
N GLU A 461 0.54 4.36 -30.18
CA GLU A 461 -0.38 4.57 -31.30
C GLU A 461 -1.43 5.65 -30.99
N GLU A 462 -2.07 5.60 -29.82
CA GLU A 462 -3.04 6.59 -29.37
C GLU A 462 -2.35 7.94 -29.10
N TYR A 463 -1.13 7.93 -28.57
CA TYR A 463 -0.33 9.13 -28.35
C TYR A 463 -0.11 9.88 -29.68
N ARG A 464 0.22 9.18 -30.76
CA ARG A 464 0.33 9.76 -32.11
C ARG A 464 -1.00 10.33 -32.63
N GLN A 465 -2.12 9.85 -32.11
CA GLN A 465 -3.47 10.36 -32.40
C GLN A 465 -3.89 11.51 -31.46
N GLY A 466 -3.00 11.94 -30.55
CA GLY A 466 -3.21 13.07 -29.65
C GLY A 466 -3.61 12.69 -28.22
N ALA A 467 -3.57 11.39 -27.86
CA ALA A 467 -3.76 10.97 -26.47
C ALA A 467 -2.58 11.38 -25.58
N ALA A 468 -2.82 11.40 -24.27
CA ALA A 468 -1.77 11.59 -23.28
C ALA A 468 -0.87 10.33 -23.18
N PRO A 469 0.47 10.47 -23.13
CA PRO A 469 1.37 9.31 -23.04
C PRO A 469 1.41 8.73 -21.63
N TYR A 470 1.53 7.41 -21.50
CA TYR A 470 1.76 6.73 -20.21
C TYR A 470 2.71 5.54 -20.35
N TYR A 471 3.22 5.03 -19.22
CA TYR A 471 4.01 3.81 -19.14
C TYR A 471 3.25 2.66 -18.48
N THR A 472 3.57 1.44 -18.88
CA THR A 472 3.02 0.23 -18.26
C THR A 472 3.51 0.14 -16.81
N ASN A 473 2.61 -0.23 -15.89
CA ASN A 473 2.98 -0.26 -14.47
C ASN A 473 4.05 -1.32 -14.21
N SER A 474 5.03 -0.99 -13.36
CA SER A 474 6.04 -1.92 -12.85
C SER A 474 6.65 -2.85 -13.94
N THR A 475 6.36 -4.14 -13.84
CA THR A 475 6.72 -5.22 -14.78
C THR A 475 5.49 -5.95 -15.31
N HIS A 476 4.33 -5.29 -15.24
CA HIS A 476 3.09 -5.85 -15.79
C HIS A 476 3.18 -5.96 -17.31
N LEU A 477 2.32 -6.84 -17.85
CA LEU A 477 1.94 -6.76 -19.25
C LEU A 477 1.22 -5.42 -19.52
N PRO A 478 1.29 -4.89 -20.76
CA PRO A 478 0.39 -3.82 -21.18
C PRO A 478 -1.07 -4.17 -20.87
N VAL A 479 -1.86 -3.18 -20.49
CA VAL A 479 -3.22 -3.38 -19.94
C VAL A 479 -4.17 -4.14 -20.87
N ASP A 480 -3.97 -4.00 -22.17
CA ASP A 480 -4.76 -4.57 -23.26
C ASP A 480 -4.07 -5.76 -23.94
N TYR A 481 -2.99 -6.29 -23.35
CA TYR A 481 -2.18 -7.32 -23.99
C TYR A 481 -2.90 -8.67 -24.11
N SER A 482 -3.63 -9.09 -23.07
CA SER A 482 -4.33 -10.38 -23.03
C SER A 482 -5.57 -10.30 -22.14
N ASP A 483 -6.66 -10.87 -22.62
CA ASP A 483 -7.89 -11.13 -21.85
C ASP A 483 -7.90 -12.53 -21.21
N ASP A 484 -6.92 -13.39 -21.54
CA ASP A 484 -6.74 -14.70 -20.92
C ASP A 484 -6.01 -14.58 -19.57
N PRO A 485 -6.71 -14.80 -18.43
CA PRO A 485 -6.09 -14.72 -17.11
C PRO A 485 -5.01 -15.79 -16.89
N PHE A 486 -5.08 -16.95 -17.54
CA PHE A 486 -4.08 -18.01 -17.38
C PHE A 486 -2.77 -17.63 -18.05
N PHE A 487 -2.83 -17.06 -19.26
CA PHE A 487 -1.65 -16.49 -19.90
C PHE A 487 -1.00 -15.41 -19.02
N VAL A 488 -1.81 -14.50 -18.47
CA VAL A 488 -1.30 -13.44 -17.57
C VAL A 488 -0.62 -14.06 -16.35
N LEU A 489 -1.24 -15.05 -15.70
CA LEU A 489 -0.68 -15.76 -14.55
C LEU A 489 0.66 -16.44 -14.89
N GLU A 490 0.71 -17.23 -15.96
CA GLU A 490 1.93 -17.93 -16.40
C GLU A 490 3.07 -16.97 -16.76
N ASN A 491 2.72 -15.85 -17.39
CA ASN A 491 3.70 -14.83 -17.74
C ASN A 491 4.22 -14.11 -16.49
N GLN A 492 3.34 -13.77 -15.54
CA GLN A 492 3.63 -12.83 -14.46
C GLN A 492 4.05 -13.48 -13.13
N ASP A 493 3.73 -14.74 -12.85
CA ASP A 493 4.04 -15.42 -11.57
C ASP A 493 5.50 -15.24 -11.12
N ASP A 494 6.43 -15.57 -12.01
CA ASP A 494 7.88 -15.48 -11.76
C ASP A 494 8.37 -14.02 -11.60
N LEU A 495 7.77 -13.06 -12.31
CA LEU A 495 8.14 -11.65 -12.18
C LEU A 495 7.65 -11.07 -10.85
N GLN A 496 6.40 -11.37 -10.49
CA GLN A 496 5.76 -10.79 -9.32
C GLN A 496 6.33 -11.33 -8.00
N THR A 497 6.77 -12.59 -7.97
CA THR A 497 7.42 -13.18 -6.79
C THR A 497 8.75 -12.55 -6.40
N ARG A 498 9.41 -11.82 -7.33
CA ARG A 498 10.65 -11.06 -7.08
C ARG A 498 10.44 -9.74 -6.36
N TYR A 499 9.21 -9.24 -6.30
CA TYR A 499 8.91 -8.06 -5.48
C TYR A 499 8.88 -8.44 -4.01
N THR A 500 9.57 -7.64 -3.20
CA THR A 500 9.68 -7.84 -1.74
C THR A 500 8.87 -6.81 -0.97
N GLY A 501 8.47 -5.71 -1.60
CA GLY A 501 7.73 -4.62 -0.97
C GLY A 501 6.22 -4.66 -1.13
N GLY A 502 5.73 -5.57 -1.98
CA GLY A 502 4.33 -5.69 -2.34
C GLY A 502 4.14 -5.64 -3.85
N THR A 503 3.23 -6.48 -4.34
CA THR A 503 2.74 -6.48 -5.70
C THR A 503 1.26 -6.86 -5.72
N VAL A 504 0.60 -6.65 -6.85
CA VAL A 504 -0.79 -7.01 -7.09
C VAL A 504 -0.96 -7.33 -8.58
N ILE A 505 -1.64 -8.42 -8.89
CA ILE A 505 -2.12 -8.68 -10.25
C ILE A 505 -3.61 -8.35 -10.32
N HIS A 506 -3.99 -7.63 -11.37
CA HIS A 506 -5.38 -7.37 -11.71
C HIS A 506 -5.77 -8.19 -12.94
N PHE A 507 -6.96 -8.80 -12.89
CA PHE A 507 -7.59 -9.44 -14.04
C PHE A 507 -8.75 -8.56 -14.50
N PHE A 508 -8.69 -8.10 -15.75
CA PHE A 508 -9.73 -7.27 -16.34
C PHE A 508 -10.77 -8.16 -17.00
N LEU A 509 -11.85 -8.43 -16.29
CA LEU A 509 -12.95 -9.25 -16.79
C LEU A 509 -14.01 -8.36 -17.47
N GLY A 510 -14.50 -8.79 -18.64
CA GLY A 510 -15.48 -8.03 -19.42
C GLY A 510 -16.88 -7.97 -18.81
N GLU A 511 -17.20 -8.86 -17.86
CA GLU A 511 -18.51 -8.89 -17.20
C GLU A 511 -18.43 -9.30 -15.73
N LYS A 512 -19.52 -9.04 -15.01
CA LYS A 512 -19.71 -9.46 -13.63
C LYS A 512 -19.85 -10.98 -13.55
N ILE A 513 -19.08 -11.62 -12.67
CA ILE A 513 -19.26 -13.04 -12.35
C ILE A 513 -20.43 -13.19 -11.37
N SER A 514 -21.52 -13.82 -11.81
CA SER A 514 -22.72 -14.02 -10.97
C SER A 514 -22.73 -15.35 -10.21
N GLU A 515 -21.98 -16.34 -10.71
CA GLU A 515 -21.86 -17.65 -10.07
C GLU A 515 -20.74 -17.64 -9.02
N VAL A 516 -21.13 -17.78 -7.75
CA VAL A 516 -20.23 -17.80 -6.60
C VAL A 516 -19.17 -18.90 -6.72
N GLU A 517 -19.57 -20.07 -7.21
CA GLU A 517 -18.70 -21.23 -7.32
C GLU A 517 -17.55 -20.98 -8.31
N SER A 518 -17.81 -20.26 -9.41
CA SER A 518 -16.78 -19.89 -10.38
C SER A 518 -15.73 -18.95 -9.77
N VAL A 519 -16.16 -17.94 -9.01
CA VAL A 519 -15.25 -17.01 -8.32
C VAL A 519 -14.38 -17.77 -7.32
N LYS A 520 -15.01 -18.59 -6.48
CA LYS A 520 -14.33 -19.42 -5.47
C LYS A 520 -13.29 -20.32 -6.13
N ASN A 521 -13.67 -21.04 -7.18
CA ASN A 521 -12.79 -21.97 -7.88
C ASN A 521 -11.63 -21.26 -8.59
N PHE A 522 -11.87 -20.07 -9.16
CA PHE A 522 -10.80 -19.29 -9.77
C PHE A 522 -9.78 -18.82 -8.72
N VAL A 523 -10.23 -18.20 -7.63
CA VAL A 523 -9.33 -17.76 -6.54
C VAL A 523 -8.56 -18.94 -5.95
N ARG A 524 -9.24 -20.07 -5.73
CA ARG A 524 -8.61 -21.31 -5.27
C ARG A 524 -7.53 -21.80 -6.22
N LEU A 525 -7.85 -21.88 -7.51
CA LEU A 525 -6.91 -22.31 -8.54
C LEU A 525 -5.67 -21.41 -8.54
N VAL A 526 -5.86 -20.09 -8.48
CA VAL A 526 -4.73 -19.14 -8.44
C VAL A 526 -3.85 -19.40 -7.21
N CYS A 527 -4.44 -19.44 -6.01
CA CYS A 527 -3.67 -19.62 -4.78
C CYS A 527 -2.98 -21.01 -4.68
N GLU A 528 -3.63 -22.07 -5.19
CA GLU A 528 -3.11 -23.45 -5.10
C GLU A 528 -2.09 -23.80 -6.20
N ASN A 529 -1.99 -23.04 -7.30
CA ASN A 529 -1.11 -23.37 -8.43
C ASN A 529 -0.02 -22.33 -8.74
N TYR A 530 -0.14 -21.10 -8.24
CA TYR A 530 0.82 -20.02 -8.48
C TYR A 530 1.44 -19.51 -7.17
N HIS A 531 2.61 -18.90 -7.27
CA HIS A 531 3.42 -18.42 -6.14
C HIS A 531 3.21 -16.92 -5.87
N LEU A 532 2.43 -16.24 -6.72
CA LEU A 532 1.96 -14.87 -6.53
C LEU A 532 1.51 -14.63 -5.09
N PRO A 533 2.03 -13.58 -4.43
CA PRO A 533 1.72 -13.28 -3.03
C PRO A 533 0.34 -12.65 -2.81
#